data_AF-I4Z4W3-F1
#
_entry.id   AF-I4Z4W3-F1
#
_cell.length_a   1.000
_cell.length_b   1.000
_cell.length_c   1.000
_cell.angle_alpha   90.00
_cell.angle_beta   90.00
_cell.angle_gamma   90.00
#
_symmetry.space_group_name_H-M   'P 1'
#
loop_
_entity.id
_entity.type
_entity.pdbx_description
1 polymer ?
#
loop_
_entity_poly.entity_id
_entity_poly.type
_entity_poly.pdbx_seq_one_letter_code
_entity_poly.pdbx_strand_id
1 'polypeptide(L)'
;MENTVVVSDDAGQFRVATHALCWIHAERHLQKLMPASPKQAKAVELVRQAIWCFYRGLKLWKQSPAPGSERGFRRQFDKIFGLRTGYKDLDALLARLARRKNELLRVLERPEIPLHTNASENDLRACVIKRKVSGGTMSADGRVARDVMLGLLKTCRKLGLSFFAYLGDRLGLNTDQPRIPPLAVLVTQAAPSG
;
A
#
# COMPACT_ATOMS: atom_id res chain seq x y z
N MET A 1 -0.26 17.74 -12.36
CA MET A 1 -0.86 16.58 -11.63
C MET A 1 -1.12 15.37 -12.55
N GLU A 2 -1.01 15.49 -13.87
CA GLU A 2 -1.33 14.38 -14.82
C GLU A 2 -0.46 13.13 -14.67
N ASN A 3 0.71 13.21 -14.02
CA ASN A 3 1.63 12.09 -13.91
C ASN A 3 1.54 11.30 -12.58
N THR A 4 0.60 11.63 -11.69
CA THR A 4 0.48 10.98 -10.38
C THR A 4 -0.42 9.74 -10.46
N VAL A 5 0.07 8.61 -9.95
CA VAL A 5 -0.71 7.37 -9.81
C VAL A 5 -1.05 7.13 -8.35
N VAL A 6 -2.33 6.94 -8.04
CA VAL A 6 -2.80 6.60 -6.70
C VAL A 6 -2.93 5.09 -6.59
N VAL A 7 -2.24 4.48 -5.62
CA VAL A 7 -2.34 3.05 -5.30
C VAL A 7 -3.16 2.86 -4.03
N SER A 8 -4.27 2.12 -4.10
CA SER A 8 -5.16 1.93 -2.93
C SER A 8 -5.67 0.48 -2.77
N ASP A 9 -6.41 0.26 -1.68
CA ASP A 9 -7.08 -0.99 -1.32
C ASP A 9 -8.49 -1.14 -1.91
N ASP A 10 -8.84 -0.33 -2.91
CA ASP A 10 -10.17 -0.21 -3.53
C ASP A 10 -11.19 0.61 -2.73
N ALA A 11 -10.77 1.33 -1.68
CA ALA A 11 -11.66 2.30 -1.03
C ALA A 11 -12.06 3.43 -2.01
N GLY A 12 -13.37 3.59 -2.22
CA GLY A 12 -13.93 4.44 -3.28
C GLY A 12 -13.46 5.89 -3.28
N GLN A 13 -13.12 6.44 -2.10
CA GLN A 13 -12.58 7.79 -1.95
C GLN A 13 -11.21 8.02 -2.62
N PHE A 14 -10.48 6.95 -2.95
CA PHE A 14 -9.17 7.02 -3.60
C PHE A 14 -9.22 6.68 -5.10
N ARG A 15 -10.42 6.48 -5.68
CA ARG A 15 -10.61 6.29 -7.13
C ARG A 15 -10.53 7.63 -7.87
N VAL A 16 -9.41 8.32 -7.71
CA VAL A 16 -9.12 9.64 -8.29
C VAL A 16 -7.97 9.54 -9.26
N ALA A 17 -8.02 10.33 -10.34
CA ALA A 17 -6.99 10.38 -11.39
C ALA A 17 -6.61 8.98 -11.93
N THR A 18 -5.34 8.76 -12.26
CA THR A 18 -4.81 7.45 -12.66
C THR A 18 -4.72 6.55 -11.44
N HIS A 19 -5.59 5.53 -11.38
CA HIS A 19 -5.68 4.62 -10.24
C HIS A 19 -5.00 3.26 -10.52
N ALA A 20 -4.43 2.69 -9.46
CA ALA A 20 -3.89 1.34 -9.40
C ALA A 20 -4.33 0.63 -8.12
N LEU A 21 -4.46 -0.69 -8.19
CA LEU A 21 -4.91 -1.51 -7.06
C LEU A 21 -3.77 -2.26 -6.38
N CYS A 22 -3.87 -2.35 -5.06
CA CYS A 22 -2.96 -3.14 -4.23
C CYS A 22 -3.19 -4.65 -4.43
N TRP A 23 -2.15 -5.36 -4.89
CA TRP A 23 -2.19 -6.81 -5.10
C TRP A 23 -2.41 -7.60 -3.81
N ILE A 24 -1.88 -7.12 -2.68
CA ILE A 24 -2.08 -7.76 -1.38
C ILE A 24 -3.55 -7.69 -0.95
N HIS A 25 -4.23 -6.58 -1.25
CA HIS A 25 -5.67 -6.45 -0.99
C HIS A 25 -6.51 -7.31 -1.93
N ALA A 26 -6.13 -7.38 -3.22
CA ALA A 26 -6.75 -8.30 -4.17
C ALA A 26 -6.68 -9.76 -3.68
N GLU A 27 -5.52 -10.20 -3.19
CA GLU A 27 -5.32 -11.56 -2.65
C GLU A 27 -6.07 -11.77 -1.33
N ARG A 28 -6.13 -10.75 -0.46
CA ARG A 28 -6.84 -10.82 0.83
C ARG A 28 -8.33 -11.13 0.67
N HIS A 29 -8.95 -10.77 -0.45
CA HIS A 29 -10.34 -11.18 -0.71
C HIS A 29 -10.49 -12.70 -0.83
N LEU A 30 -9.49 -13.41 -1.37
CA LEU A 30 -9.52 -14.87 -1.45
C LEU A 30 -9.32 -15.51 -0.08
N GLN A 31 -8.51 -14.90 0.80
CA GLN A 31 -8.30 -15.38 2.17
C GLN A 31 -9.58 -15.36 3.02
N LYS A 32 -10.53 -14.48 2.68
CA LYS A 32 -11.81 -14.33 3.39
C LYS A 32 -12.88 -15.32 2.92
N LEU A 33 -12.60 -16.13 1.89
CA LEU A 33 -13.53 -17.16 1.46
C LEU A 33 -13.63 -18.25 2.53
N MET A 34 -14.84 -18.75 2.75
CA MET A 34 -15.14 -19.78 3.73
C MET A 34 -15.55 -21.07 3.01
N PRO A 35 -14.58 -21.85 2.46
CA PRO A 35 -14.89 -23.08 1.75
C PRO A 35 -15.55 -24.10 2.69
N ALA A 36 -16.65 -24.70 2.24
CA ALA A 36 -17.43 -25.69 2.98
C ALA A 36 -17.01 -27.14 2.70
N SER A 37 -16.08 -27.36 1.75
CA SER A 37 -15.58 -28.70 1.42
C SER A 37 -14.09 -28.72 1.09
N PRO A 38 -13.41 -29.88 1.22
CA PRO A 38 -12.01 -30.04 0.82
C PRO A 38 -11.75 -29.65 -0.63
N LYS A 39 -12.70 -29.94 -1.54
CA LYS A 39 -12.61 -29.57 -2.95
C LYS A 39 -12.61 -28.04 -3.12
N GLN A 40 -13.46 -27.32 -2.41
CA GLN A 40 -13.48 -25.85 -2.45
C GLN A 40 -12.21 -25.26 -1.84
N ALA A 41 -11.76 -25.79 -0.69
CA ALA A 41 -10.52 -25.35 -0.07
C ALA A 41 -9.32 -25.53 -1.02
N LYS A 42 -9.25 -26.67 -1.72
CA LYS A 42 -8.20 -26.92 -2.71
C LYS A 42 -8.28 -25.96 -3.89
N ALA A 43 -9.48 -25.64 -4.38
CA ALA A 43 -9.66 -24.66 -5.44
C ALA A 43 -9.14 -23.27 -5.04
N VAL A 44 -9.48 -22.81 -3.83
CA VAL A 44 -8.97 -21.54 -3.29
C VAL A 44 -7.44 -21.56 -3.18
N GLU A 45 -6.85 -22.63 -2.65
CA GLU A 45 -5.40 -22.78 -2.52
C GLU A 45 -4.68 -22.68 -3.87
N LEU A 46 -5.14 -23.43 -4.88
CA LEU A 46 -4.54 -23.44 -6.22
C LEU A 46 -4.61 -22.06 -6.89
N VAL A 47 -5.74 -21.38 -6.79
CA VAL A 47 -5.89 -20.02 -7.33
C VAL A 47 -4.99 -19.03 -6.61
N ARG A 48 -4.90 -19.11 -5.27
CA ARG A 48 -3.98 -18.26 -4.48
C ARG A 48 -2.53 -18.51 -4.88
N GLN A 49 -2.12 -19.76 -5.06
CA GLN A 49 -0.77 -20.10 -5.53
C GLN A 49 -0.49 -19.49 -6.90
N ALA A 50 -1.43 -19.60 -7.85
CA ALA A 50 -1.30 -18.99 -9.17
C ALA A 50 -1.17 -17.46 -9.11
N ILE A 51 -1.97 -16.79 -8.27
CA ILE A 51 -1.87 -15.34 -8.04
C ILE A 51 -0.53 -14.97 -7.42
N TRP A 52 -0.02 -15.72 -6.45
CA TRP A 52 1.28 -15.46 -5.82
C TRP A 52 2.44 -15.66 -6.80
N CYS A 53 2.40 -16.69 -7.64
CA CYS A 53 3.36 -16.88 -8.72
C CYS A 53 3.33 -15.70 -9.71
N PHE A 54 2.13 -15.27 -10.12
CA PHE A 54 1.94 -14.10 -10.99
C PHE A 54 2.51 -12.82 -10.36
N TYR A 55 2.18 -12.56 -9.09
CA TYR A 55 2.68 -11.41 -8.34
C TYR A 55 4.20 -11.40 -8.19
N ARG A 56 4.82 -12.56 -7.91
CA ARG A 56 6.29 -12.68 -7.91
C ARG A 56 6.89 -12.37 -9.28
N GLY A 57 6.24 -12.82 -10.36
CA GLY A 57 6.60 -12.46 -11.73
C GLY A 57 6.57 -10.95 -11.97
N LEU A 58 5.50 -10.27 -11.54
CA LEU A 58 5.41 -8.80 -11.61
C LEU A 58 6.53 -8.11 -10.81
N LYS A 59 6.84 -8.59 -9.60
CA LYS A 59 7.94 -8.05 -8.79
C LYS A 59 9.29 -8.14 -9.49
N LEU A 60 9.56 -9.27 -10.15
CA LEU A 60 10.81 -9.48 -10.88
C LEU A 60 10.85 -8.60 -12.14
N TRP A 61 9.77 -8.59 -12.93
CA TRP A 61 9.67 -7.76 -14.12
C TRP A 61 9.86 -6.28 -13.82
N LYS A 62 9.32 -5.78 -12.70
CA LYS A 62 9.48 -4.39 -12.25
C LYS A 62 10.95 -3.97 -12.07
N GLN A 63 11.85 -4.92 -11.77
CA GLN A 63 13.29 -4.62 -11.57
C GLN A 63 14.03 -4.37 -12.88
N SER A 64 13.56 -4.98 -13.97
CA SER A 64 14.12 -4.78 -15.31
C SER A 64 13.00 -4.95 -16.35
N PRO A 65 12.20 -3.89 -16.59
CA PRO A 65 11.07 -3.95 -17.51
C PRO A 65 11.55 -4.18 -18.95
N ALA A 66 11.19 -5.33 -19.52
CA ALA A 66 11.48 -5.66 -20.92
C ALA A 66 10.29 -5.28 -21.82
N PRO A 67 10.46 -4.40 -22.82
CA PRO A 67 9.40 -4.05 -23.76
C PRO A 67 8.79 -5.28 -24.44
N GLY A 68 7.46 -5.36 -24.50
CA GLY A 68 6.72 -6.42 -25.20
C GLY A 68 6.34 -7.63 -24.33
N SER A 69 6.88 -7.74 -23.12
CA SER A 69 6.52 -8.79 -22.15
C SER A 69 5.17 -8.55 -21.46
N GLU A 70 4.61 -7.34 -21.55
CA GLU A 70 3.34 -6.94 -20.92
C GLU A 70 2.17 -7.77 -21.47
N ARG A 71 2.22 -8.12 -22.76
CA ARG A 71 1.22 -9.01 -23.39
C ARG A 71 1.20 -10.39 -22.74
N GLY A 72 2.36 -10.90 -22.31
CA GLY A 72 2.48 -12.15 -21.56
C GLY A 72 1.74 -12.07 -20.23
N PHE A 73 2.00 -11.03 -19.44
CA PHE A 73 1.32 -10.79 -18.17
C PHE A 73 -0.19 -10.59 -18.34
N ARG A 74 -0.62 -9.82 -19.35
CA ARG A 74 -2.06 -9.61 -19.61
C ARG A 74 -2.78 -10.91 -19.97
N ARG A 75 -2.15 -11.81 -20.75
CA ARG A 75 -2.72 -13.13 -21.08
C ARG A 75 -2.72 -14.07 -19.88
N GLN A 76 -1.65 -14.10 -19.10
CA GLN A 76 -1.58 -14.93 -17.90
C GLN A 76 -2.60 -14.48 -16.85
N PHE A 77 -2.82 -13.16 -16.72
CA PHE A 77 -3.91 -12.61 -15.91
C PHE A 77 -5.27 -13.16 -16.35
N ASP A 78 -5.60 -13.07 -17.64
CA ASP A 78 -6.89 -13.59 -18.15
C ASP A 78 -7.07 -15.08 -17.87
N LYS A 79 -5.99 -15.86 -18.00
CA LYS A 79 -6.01 -17.29 -17.68
C LYS A 79 -6.33 -17.55 -16.21
N ILE A 80 -5.74 -16.81 -15.28
CA ILE A 80 -5.95 -16.99 -13.83
C ILE A 80 -7.34 -16.53 -13.42
N PHE A 81 -7.74 -15.32 -13.83
CA PHE A 81 -9.00 -14.70 -13.41
C PHE A 81 -10.21 -15.18 -14.24
N GLY A 82 -9.98 -15.91 -15.32
CA GLY A 82 -11.00 -16.61 -16.11
C GLY A 82 -11.30 -18.05 -15.65
N LEU A 83 -10.58 -18.57 -14.64
CA LEU A 83 -10.81 -19.92 -14.12
C LEU A 83 -12.27 -20.10 -13.64
N ARG A 84 -12.81 -21.29 -13.93
CA ARG A 84 -14.11 -21.75 -13.41
C ARG A 84 -13.86 -22.96 -12.52
N THR A 85 -14.09 -22.79 -11.24
CA THR A 85 -13.77 -23.77 -10.19
C THR A 85 -14.99 -24.58 -9.75
N GLY A 86 -16.20 -24.11 -10.08
CA GLY A 86 -17.45 -24.66 -9.57
C GLY A 86 -17.78 -24.21 -8.14
N TYR A 87 -16.89 -23.44 -7.51
CA TYR A 87 -17.18 -22.75 -6.26
C TYR A 87 -17.68 -21.34 -6.57
N LYS A 88 -19.01 -21.13 -6.45
CA LYS A 88 -19.69 -19.91 -6.86
C LYS A 88 -19.06 -18.62 -6.31
N ASP A 89 -18.69 -18.59 -5.03
CA ASP A 89 -18.13 -17.38 -4.42
C ASP A 89 -16.73 -17.05 -4.97
N LEU A 90 -15.91 -18.08 -5.19
CA LEU A 90 -14.58 -17.93 -5.80
C LEU A 90 -14.72 -17.47 -7.25
N ASP A 91 -15.58 -18.11 -8.04
CA ASP A 91 -15.80 -17.76 -9.44
C ASP A 91 -16.36 -16.33 -9.60
N ALA A 92 -17.25 -15.91 -8.69
CA ALA A 92 -17.75 -14.54 -8.64
C ALA A 92 -16.65 -13.55 -8.23
N LEU A 93 -15.80 -13.90 -7.27
CA LEU A 93 -14.67 -13.07 -6.86
C LEU A 93 -13.66 -12.90 -7.99
N LEU A 94 -13.30 -13.97 -8.69
CA LEU A 94 -12.41 -13.92 -9.85
C LEU A 94 -12.99 -13.05 -10.95
N ALA A 95 -14.28 -13.16 -11.25
CA ALA A 95 -14.95 -12.30 -12.22
C ALA A 95 -14.93 -10.81 -11.81
N ARG A 96 -15.09 -10.49 -10.51
CA ARG A 96 -14.97 -9.10 -10.02
C ARG A 96 -13.55 -8.57 -10.19
N LEU A 97 -12.54 -9.35 -9.85
CA LEU A 97 -11.14 -8.96 -10.01
C LEU A 97 -10.74 -8.85 -11.49
N ALA A 98 -11.28 -9.71 -12.35
CA ALA A 98 -11.07 -9.65 -13.80
C ALA A 98 -11.52 -8.30 -14.40
N ARG A 99 -12.66 -7.75 -13.93
CA ARG A 99 -13.16 -6.43 -14.36
C ARG A 99 -12.21 -5.29 -13.99
N ARG A 100 -11.33 -5.49 -13.00
CA ARG A 100 -10.34 -4.51 -12.54
C ARG A 100 -8.93 -4.76 -13.06
N LYS A 101 -8.81 -5.50 -14.17
CA LYS A 101 -7.54 -5.83 -14.83
C LYS A 101 -6.64 -4.62 -15.05
N ASN A 102 -7.19 -3.52 -15.58
CA ASN A 102 -6.40 -2.33 -15.90
C ASN A 102 -5.79 -1.69 -14.65
N GLU A 103 -6.52 -1.66 -13.53
CA GLU A 103 -6.04 -1.09 -12.27
C GLU A 103 -5.02 -2.02 -11.58
N LEU A 104 -5.22 -3.33 -11.64
CA LEU A 104 -4.28 -4.33 -11.08
C LEU A 104 -2.98 -4.43 -11.90
N LEU A 105 -3.05 -4.22 -13.21
CA LEU A 105 -1.89 -4.30 -14.11
C LEU A 105 -1.27 -2.94 -14.43
N ARG A 106 -1.65 -1.86 -13.73
CA ARG A 106 -1.12 -0.52 -13.99
C ARG A 106 0.41 -0.44 -13.92
N VAL A 107 1.03 -1.29 -13.09
CA VAL A 107 2.48 -1.43 -12.99
C VAL A 107 3.16 -1.72 -14.34
N LEU A 108 2.46 -2.38 -15.28
CA LEU A 108 2.99 -2.68 -16.61
C LEU A 108 3.15 -1.42 -17.48
N GLU A 109 2.40 -0.36 -17.17
CA GLU A 109 2.49 0.94 -17.84
C GLU A 109 3.36 1.92 -17.04
N ARG A 110 3.41 1.74 -15.72
CA ARG A 110 4.07 2.63 -14.77
C ARG A 110 4.94 1.80 -13.81
N PRO A 111 6.10 1.29 -14.26
CA PRO A 111 6.92 0.37 -13.48
C PRO A 111 7.45 0.96 -12.18
N GLU A 112 7.44 2.28 -12.00
CA GLU A 112 7.88 2.95 -10.78
C GLU A 112 6.87 2.80 -9.62
N ILE A 113 5.57 2.60 -9.89
CA ILE A 113 4.53 2.54 -8.84
C ILE A 113 4.64 1.27 -7.99
N PRO A 114 4.33 1.31 -6.68
CA PRO A 114 4.35 0.10 -5.87
C PRO A 114 3.20 -0.85 -6.24
N LEU A 115 3.43 -2.16 -6.07
CA LEU A 115 2.39 -3.19 -6.24
C LEU A 115 1.48 -3.33 -5.01
N HIS A 116 1.86 -2.70 -3.89
CA HIS A 116 1.17 -2.81 -2.62
C HIS A 116 1.29 -1.54 -1.77
N THR A 117 0.40 -1.40 -0.81
CA THR A 117 0.30 -0.23 0.10
C THR A 117 1.02 -0.40 1.43
N ASN A 118 1.90 -1.40 1.60
CA ASN A 118 2.57 -1.70 2.88
C ASN A 118 3.24 -0.49 3.54
N ALA A 119 3.87 0.41 2.77
CA ALA A 119 4.50 1.61 3.31
C ALA A 119 3.44 2.54 3.95
N SER A 120 2.35 2.81 3.23
CA SER A 120 1.22 3.61 3.72
C SER A 120 0.52 2.94 4.91
N GLU A 121 0.34 1.62 4.88
CA GLU A 121 -0.21 0.85 6.01
C GLU A 121 0.67 0.93 7.26
N ASN A 122 1.99 0.82 7.11
CA ASN A 122 2.96 0.98 8.20
C ASN A 122 2.98 2.41 8.77
N ASP A 123 2.74 3.42 7.94
CA ASP A 123 2.62 4.81 8.39
C ASP A 123 1.39 5.01 9.28
N LEU A 124 0.24 4.43 8.91
CA LEU A 124 -1.00 4.48 9.70
C LEU A 124 -0.95 3.62 10.97
N ARG A 125 -0.15 2.55 10.99
CA ARG A 125 -0.12 1.55 12.07
C ARG A 125 0.09 2.15 13.46
N ALA A 126 0.94 3.17 13.58
CA ALA A 126 1.19 3.84 14.86
C ALA A 126 -0.07 4.52 15.42
N CYS A 127 -0.83 5.19 14.55
CA CYS A 127 -2.10 5.82 14.93
C CYS A 127 -3.15 4.77 15.34
N VAL A 128 -3.27 3.69 14.57
CA VAL A 128 -4.22 2.59 14.86
C VAL A 128 -3.89 1.89 16.19
N ILE A 129 -2.61 1.59 16.45
CA ILE A 129 -2.17 1.00 17.72
C ILE A 129 -2.45 1.96 18.88
N LYS A 130 -2.06 3.24 18.75
CA LYS A 130 -2.31 4.23 19.80
C LYS A 130 -3.79 4.34 20.13
N ARG A 131 -4.66 4.40 19.11
CA ARG A 131 -6.13 4.41 19.30
C ARG A 131 -6.62 3.15 20.02
N LYS A 132 -6.14 1.97 19.62
CA LYS A 132 -6.54 0.70 20.25
C LYS A 132 -6.14 0.65 21.73
N VAL A 133 -4.95 1.10 22.08
CA VAL A 133 -4.43 1.07 23.46
C VAL A 133 -5.07 2.14 24.35
N SER A 134 -5.32 3.34 23.81
CA SER A 134 -5.82 4.49 24.59
C SER A 134 -7.35 4.65 24.58
N GLY A 135 -8.09 3.80 23.86
CA GLY A 135 -9.52 3.99 23.62
C GLY A 135 -9.85 5.15 22.67
N GLY A 136 -8.84 5.83 22.11
CA GLY A 136 -8.99 7.00 21.26
C GLY A 136 -8.75 8.31 22.00
N THR A 137 -9.12 9.42 21.38
CA THR A 137 -8.94 10.77 21.93
C THR A 137 -10.28 11.30 22.43
N MET A 138 -10.32 11.77 23.69
CA MET A 138 -11.56 12.20 24.36
C MET A 138 -11.86 13.70 24.19
N SER A 139 -10.95 14.47 23.60
CA SER A 139 -11.12 15.89 23.31
C SER A 139 -10.54 16.26 21.95
N ALA A 140 -10.95 17.42 21.43
CA ALA A 140 -10.38 18.01 20.21
C ALA A 140 -8.88 18.28 20.38
N ASP A 141 -8.48 18.88 21.50
CA ASP A 141 -7.08 19.19 21.80
C ASP A 141 -6.23 17.91 21.90
N GLY A 142 -6.76 16.85 22.51
CA GLY A 142 -6.09 15.56 22.59
C GLY A 142 -5.90 14.92 21.20
N ARG A 143 -6.83 15.15 20.28
CA ARG A 143 -6.71 14.73 18.87
C ARG A 143 -5.62 15.49 18.16
N VAL A 144 -5.62 16.82 18.27
CA VAL A 144 -4.62 17.70 17.65
C VAL A 144 -3.22 17.36 18.18
N ALA A 145 -3.05 17.27 19.50
CA ALA A 145 -1.77 16.92 20.11
C ALA A 145 -1.25 15.57 19.63
N ARG A 146 -2.11 14.54 19.58
CA ARG A 146 -1.73 13.22 19.05
C ARG A 146 -1.30 13.30 17.58
N ASP A 147 -2.08 13.95 16.73
CA ASP A 147 -1.84 13.99 15.29
C ASP A 147 -0.58 14.78 14.95
N VAL A 148 -0.34 15.90 15.65
CA VAL A 148 0.90 16.69 15.55
C VAL A 148 2.10 15.86 16.01
N MET A 149 2.06 15.26 17.20
CA MET A 149 3.19 14.52 17.75
C MET A 149 3.53 13.27 16.92
N LEU A 150 2.52 12.55 16.43
CA LEU A 150 2.72 11.43 15.50
C LEU A 150 3.29 11.91 14.16
N GLY A 151 2.80 13.03 13.62
CA GLY A 151 3.30 13.62 12.39
C GLY A 151 4.78 14.01 12.49
N LEU A 152 5.16 14.70 13.57
CA LEU A 152 6.55 15.06 13.87
C LEU A 152 7.43 13.81 14.01
N LEU A 153 7.02 12.86 14.84
CA LEU A 153 7.76 11.60 15.06
C LEU A 153 8.01 10.84 13.76
N LYS A 154 6.99 10.70 12.92
CA LYS A 154 7.10 10.00 11.63
C LYS A 154 7.98 10.75 10.65
N THR A 155 7.88 12.08 10.60
CA THR A 155 8.70 12.91 9.71
C THR A 155 10.17 12.86 10.12
N CYS A 156 10.49 13.03 11.41
CA CYS A 156 11.86 12.88 11.93
C CYS A 156 12.43 11.50 11.55
N ARG A 157 11.66 10.42 11.74
CA ARG A 157 12.10 9.08 11.37
C ARG A 157 12.40 8.93 9.86
N LYS A 158 11.57 9.53 8.99
CA LYS A 158 11.79 9.51 7.53
C LYS A 158 13.04 10.29 7.11
N LEU A 159 13.39 11.33 7.85
CA LEU A 159 14.59 12.15 7.63
C LEU A 159 15.85 11.63 8.37
N GLY A 160 15.77 10.48 9.06
CA GLY A 160 16.88 9.94 9.86
C GLY A 160 17.20 10.76 11.12
N LEU A 161 16.29 11.61 11.58
CA LEU A 161 16.46 12.45 12.77
C LEU A 161 15.89 11.79 14.02
N SER A 162 16.55 12.00 15.16
CA SER A 162 15.99 11.70 16.47
C SER A 162 14.82 12.64 16.76
N PHE A 163 13.65 12.07 17.04
CA PHE A 163 12.47 12.84 17.43
C PHE A 163 12.70 13.63 18.72
N PHE A 164 13.37 13.04 19.71
CA PHE A 164 13.65 13.72 20.98
C PHE A 164 14.69 14.83 20.81
N ALA A 165 15.68 14.65 19.94
CA ALA A 165 16.61 15.74 19.61
C ALA A 165 15.88 16.90 18.93
N TYR A 166 15.00 16.60 17.97
CA TYR A 166 14.18 17.63 17.32
C TYR A 166 13.24 18.33 18.31
N LEU A 167 12.57 17.58 19.19
CA LEU A 167 11.69 18.17 20.19
C LEU A 167 12.45 19.02 21.21
N GLY A 168 13.61 18.53 21.67
CA GLY A 168 14.50 19.27 22.56
C GLY A 168 15.01 20.56 21.96
N ASP A 169 15.42 20.56 20.68
CA ASP A 169 15.76 21.76 19.91
C ASP A 169 14.62 22.78 19.91
N ARG A 170 13.38 22.34 19.65
CA ARG A 170 12.20 23.22 19.62
C ARG A 170 11.83 23.78 20.99
N LEU A 171 12.16 23.07 22.06
CA LEU A 171 11.92 23.48 23.44
C LEU A 171 13.12 24.24 24.04
N GLY A 172 14.21 24.45 23.30
CA GLY A 172 15.42 25.10 23.81
C GLY A 172 16.22 24.28 24.81
N LEU A 173 16.02 22.96 24.85
CA LEU A 173 16.68 22.03 25.78
C LEU A 173 18.06 21.57 25.30
N ASN A 174 18.42 21.84 24.04
CA ASN A 174 19.67 21.40 23.41
C ASN A 174 20.57 22.61 23.07
N THR A 175 20.93 23.42 24.07
CA THR A 175 21.71 24.66 23.88
C THR A 175 23.09 24.45 23.27
N ASP A 176 23.66 23.26 23.46
CA ASP A 176 25.04 22.94 23.04
C ASP A 176 25.10 22.23 21.68
N GLN A 177 23.95 22.02 21.02
CA GLN A 177 23.87 21.35 19.73
C GLN A 177 23.50 22.33 18.61
N PRO A 178 23.96 22.09 17.37
CA PRO A 178 23.52 22.87 16.22
C PRO A 178 22.00 22.80 16.06
N ARG A 179 21.39 23.96 15.80
CA ARG A 179 19.94 24.06 15.61
C ARG A 179 19.48 23.16 14.47
N ILE A 180 18.48 22.32 14.72
CA ILE A 180 17.93 21.46 13.68
C ILE A 180 17.00 22.30 12.77
N PRO A 181 17.22 22.33 11.44
CA PRO A 181 16.34 23.08 10.53
C PRO A 181 14.87 22.64 10.64
N PRO A 182 13.90 23.53 10.35
CA PRO A 182 12.49 23.14 10.31
C PRO A 182 12.26 21.92 9.40
N LEU A 183 11.44 20.97 9.84
CA LEU A 183 11.21 19.73 9.08
C LEU A 183 10.75 20.01 7.65
N ALA A 184 9.96 21.08 7.42
CA ALA A 184 9.53 21.46 6.07
C ALA A 184 10.70 21.75 5.12
N VAL A 185 11.78 22.39 5.63
CA VAL A 185 12.99 22.65 4.85
C VAL A 185 13.70 21.35 4.51
N LEU A 186 13.87 20.47 5.50
CA LEU A 186 14.52 19.17 5.31
C LEU A 186 13.73 18.25 4.37
N VAL A 187 12.41 18.26 4.44
CA VAL A 187 11.54 17.52 3.51
C VAL A 187 11.72 18.02 2.08
N THR A 188 11.82 19.33 1.89
CA THR A 188 12.02 19.93 0.56
C THR A 188 13.41 19.55 -0.01
N GLN A 189 14.44 19.52 0.84
CA GLN A 189 15.80 19.13 0.45
C GLN A 189 15.93 17.62 0.18
N ALA A 190 15.14 16.79 0.86
CA ALA A 190 15.14 15.34 0.69
C ALA A 190 14.26 14.85 -0.47
N ALA A 191 13.42 15.72 -1.05
CA ALA A 191 12.63 15.38 -2.23
C ALA A 191 13.57 15.24 -3.43
N PRO A 192 13.48 14.15 -4.22
CA PRO A 192 14.28 14.03 -5.44
C PRO A 192 13.96 15.19 -6.38
N SER A 193 15.00 15.82 -6.93
CA SER A 193 14.88 16.73 -8.08
C SER A 193 14.09 15.99 -9.16
N GLY A 194 12.98 16.58 -9.60
CA GLY A 194 11.98 15.93 -10.46
C GLY A 194 12.51 15.36 -11.77
#